data_AF-A0A5C6UBB4-F1
#
_entry.id   AF-A0A5C6UBB4-F1
#
_cell.length_a   1.000
_cell.length_b   1.000
_cell.length_c   1.000
_cell.angle_alpha   90.00
_cell.angle_beta   90.00
_cell.angle_gamma   90.00
#
_symmetry.space_group_name_H-M   'P 1'
#
loop_
_entity.id
_entity.type
_entity.pdbx_description
1 polymer ?
#
loop_
_entity_poly.entity_id
_entity_poly.type
_entity_poly.pdbx_seq_one_letter_code
_entity_poly.pdbx_strand_id
1 'polypeptide(L)'
;MLEHAQRPKKRQARVLWIWSFAMTLFSLPCVVASLFDIFSGASDIDGSLILGSFFGLILVVAIYIARKARQLTLESRRLVVPEDLERFILQLVRKNDGELSAATLALESKLNLDQSAHVLAEFEKRGHAYSVVVGEASRRYIFPDLKASALPSDSGAADADDFMRRLAESERVEEPHYHTHES
;
A
#
# COMPACT_ATOMS: atom_id res chain seq x y z
N MET A 1 9.56 -18.70 -18.73
CA MET A 1 10.92 -19.13 -18.32
C MET A 1 11.69 -18.01 -17.59
N LEU A 2 11.13 -17.38 -16.55
CA LEU A 2 11.80 -16.30 -15.77
C LEU A 2 11.73 -16.49 -14.24
N GLU A 3 11.28 -17.67 -13.78
CA GLU A 3 11.07 -17.96 -12.35
C GLU A 3 12.36 -18.22 -11.54
N HIS A 4 13.51 -18.38 -12.20
CA HIS A 4 14.76 -18.73 -11.51
C HIS A 4 15.63 -17.55 -11.06
N ALA A 5 15.30 -16.31 -11.42
CA ALA A 5 16.20 -15.17 -11.17
C ALA A 5 16.03 -14.47 -9.80
N GLN A 6 14.92 -14.68 -9.07
CA GLN A 6 14.63 -13.92 -7.84
C GLN A 6 14.93 -14.63 -6.51
N ARG A 7 15.18 -15.96 -6.51
CA ARG A 7 15.57 -16.68 -5.29
C ARG A 7 16.96 -16.34 -4.70
N PRO A 8 18.01 -15.92 -5.46
CA PRO A 8 19.33 -15.71 -4.86
C PRO A 8 19.40 -14.44 -3.99
N LYS A 9 18.66 -13.37 -4.32
CA LYS A 9 18.74 -12.08 -3.60
C LYS A 9 18.20 -12.13 -2.16
N LYS A 10 17.11 -12.87 -1.90
CA LYS A 10 16.53 -13.02 -0.54
C LYS A 10 17.39 -13.88 0.40
N ARG A 11 18.21 -14.78 -0.13
CA ARG A 11 19.17 -15.58 0.68
C ARG A 11 20.43 -14.78 0.96
N GLN A 12 20.98 -14.08 -0.03
CA GLN A 12 22.15 -13.22 0.15
C GLN A 12 21.90 -12.10 1.17
N ALA A 13 20.73 -11.45 1.16
CA ALA A 13 20.40 -10.42 2.14
C ALA A 13 20.31 -10.96 3.59
N ARG A 14 19.79 -12.18 3.77
CA ARG A 14 19.75 -12.82 5.10
C ARG A 14 21.14 -13.24 5.58
N VAL A 15 21.97 -13.77 4.68
CA VAL A 15 23.35 -14.12 5.00
C VAL A 15 24.17 -12.87 5.34
N LEU A 16 24.00 -11.78 4.59
CA LEU A 16 24.63 -10.49 4.89
C LEU A 16 24.16 -9.91 6.23
N TRP A 17 22.87 -10.02 6.56
CA TRP A 17 22.36 -9.54 7.84
C TRP A 17 22.90 -10.36 9.02
N ILE A 18 22.96 -11.68 8.88
CA ILE A 18 23.55 -12.58 9.90
C ILE A 18 25.05 -12.31 10.06
N TRP A 19 25.79 -12.11 8.96
CA TRP A 19 27.22 -11.76 9.01
C TRP A 19 27.47 -10.39 9.65
N SER A 20 26.64 -9.39 9.33
CA SER A 20 26.72 -8.08 9.98
C SER A 20 26.45 -8.19 11.48
N PHE A 21 25.42 -8.96 11.86
CA PHE A 21 25.04 -9.16 13.25
C PHE A 21 26.13 -9.90 14.03
N ALA A 22 26.70 -10.95 13.44
CA ALA A 22 27.82 -11.71 14.01
C ALA A 22 29.07 -10.84 14.20
N MET A 23 29.40 -9.98 13.22
CA MET A 23 30.53 -9.04 13.35
C MET A 23 30.30 -8.01 14.46
N THR A 24 29.08 -7.48 14.61
CA THR A 24 28.76 -6.60 15.75
C THR A 24 28.85 -7.32 17.09
N LEU A 25 28.32 -8.55 17.19
CA LEU A 25 28.36 -9.35 18.41
C LEU A 25 29.78 -9.72 18.84
N PHE A 26 30.67 -9.93 17.87
CA PHE A 26 32.09 -10.20 18.13
C PHE A 26 32.86 -8.95 18.57
N SER A 27 32.51 -7.76 18.04
CA SER A 27 33.16 -6.50 18.42
C SER A 27 32.69 -5.91 19.76
N LEU A 28 31.45 -6.23 20.19
CA LEU A 28 30.83 -5.72 21.41
C LEU A 28 31.62 -6.06 22.70
N PRO A 29 32.08 -7.30 22.94
CA PRO A 29 32.87 -7.62 24.12
C PRO A 29 34.25 -6.95 24.13
N CYS A 30 34.86 -6.66 22.97
CA CYS A 30 36.11 -5.90 22.91
C CYS A 30 35.92 -4.43 23.32
N VAL A 31 34.82 -3.80 22.89
CA VAL A 31 34.50 -2.42 23.28
C VAL A 31 34.18 -2.34 24.78
N VAL A 32 33.46 -3.34 25.31
CA VAL A 32 33.15 -3.42 26.75
C VAL A 32 34.41 -3.67 27.58
N ALA A 33 35.32 -4.55 27.14
CA ALA A 33 36.60 -4.79 27.82
C ALA A 33 37.50 -3.54 27.82
N SER A 34 37.61 -2.83 26.69
CA SER A 34 38.37 -1.59 26.60
C SER A 34 37.81 -0.49 27.50
N LEU A 35 36.49 -0.34 27.58
CA LEU A 35 35.84 0.58 28.52
C LEU A 35 36.05 0.17 29.98
N PHE A 36 36.04 -1.13 30.26
CA PHE A 36 36.29 -1.65 31.60
C PHE A 36 37.73 -1.43 32.05
N ASP A 37 38.72 -1.58 31.16
CA ASP A 37 40.13 -1.28 31.43
C ASP A 37 40.36 0.21 31.72
N ILE A 38 39.66 1.10 31.01
CA ILE A 38 39.70 2.55 31.26
C ILE A 38 39.09 2.90 32.63
N PHE A 39 37.97 2.27 33.01
CA PHE A 39 37.33 2.51 34.32
C PHE A 39 38.07 1.85 35.50
N SER A 40 38.77 0.74 35.26
CA SER A 40 39.51 0.00 36.29
C SER A 40 40.94 0.49 36.49
N GLY A 41 41.43 1.39 35.64
CA GLY A 41 42.72 2.06 35.81
C GLY A 41 43.94 1.18 35.49
N ALA A 42 43.82 0.30 34.49
CA ALA A 42 44.94 -0.53 34.02
C ALA A 42 46.02 0.33 33.32
N SER A 43 47.29 -0.06 33.44
CA SER A 43 48.47 0.72 33.00
C SER A 43 48.66 0.84 31.48
N ASP A 44 47.91 0.09 30.66
CA ASP A 44 48.00 0.09 29.19
C ASP A 44 46.92 0.98 28.55
N ILE A 45 46.79 2.20 29.08
CA ILE A 45 45.78 3.19 28.67
C ILE A 45 45.96 3.59 27.21
N ASP A 46 47.21 3.69 26.74
CA ASP A 46 47.52 4.16 25.38
C ASP A 46 47.06 3.19 24.29
N GLY A 47 47.26 1.88 24.48
CA GLY A 47 46.86 0.86 23.52
C GLY A 47 45.33 0.68 23.45
N SER A 48 44.67 0.69 24.61
CA SER A 48 43.21 0.56 24.72
C SER A 48 42.49 1.76 24.10
N LEU A 49 43.02 2.96 24.28
CA LEU A 49 42.42 4.20 23.78
C LEU A 49 42.52 4.31 22.24
N ILE A 50 43.65 3.89 21.67
CA ILE A 50 43.82 3.81 20.21
C ILE A 50 42.85 2.79 19.62
N LEU A 51 42.76 1.59 20.20
CA LEU A 51 41.87 0.54 19.70
C LEU A 51 40.39 0.94 19.81
N GLY A 52 39.99 1.51 20.96
CA GLY A 52 38.63 2.01 21.17
C GLY A 52 38.24 3.11 20.19
N SER A 53 39.15 4.03 19.87
CA SER A 53 38.90 5.10 18.89
C SER A 53 38.66 4.54 17.48
N PHE A 54 39.42 3.51 17.08
CA PHE A 54 39.33 2.90 15.77
C PHE A 54 38.01 2.13 15.59
N PHE A 55 37.61 1.35 16.60
CA PHE A 55 36.33 0.65 16.60
C PHE A 55 35.13 1.60 16.71
N GLY A 56 35.26 2.69 17.47
CA GLY A 56 34.25 3.75 17.53
C GLY A 56 34.00 4.38 16.16
N LEU A 57 35.06 4.68 15.41
CA LEU A 57 34.97 5.20 14.03
C LEU A 57 34.27 4.21 13.09
N ILE A 58 34.65 2.93 13.15
CA ILE A 58 34.02 1.88 12.33
C ILE A 58 32.53 1.77 12.65
N LEU A 59 32.15 1.84 13.93
CA LEU A 59 30.75 1.79 14.37
C LEU A 59 29.94 2.99 13.85
N VAL A 60 30.48 4.20 13.91
CA VAL A 60 29.83 5.41 13.37
C VAL A 60 29.61 5.29 11.86
N VAL A 61 30.62 4.83 11.11
CA VAL A 61 30.53 4.60 9.66
C VAL A 61 29.49 3.52 9.35
N ALA A 62 29.45 2.43 10.11
CA ALA A 62 28.47 1.37 9.95
C ALA A 62 27.04 1.87 10.18
N ILE A 63 26.81 2.68 11.22
CA ILE A 63 25.51 3.30 11.49
C ILE A 63 25.11 4.25 10.35
N TYR A 64 26.05 5.04 9.85
CA TYR A 64 25.81 5.95 8.73
C TYR A 64 25.40 5.20 7.45
N ILE A 65 26.14 4.16 7.08
CA ILE A 65 25.81 3.30 5.93
C ILE A 65 24.47 2.60 6.14
N ALA A 66 24.19 2.09 7.34
CA ALA A 66 22.91 1.45 7.65
C ALA A 66 21.72 2.42 7.52
N ARG A 67 21.88 3.67 7.96
CA ARG A 67 20.86 4.71 7.77
C ARG A 67 20.64 5.03 6.30
N LYS A 68 21.72 5.24 5.54
CA LYS A 68 21.63 5.52 4.09
C LYS A 68 21.04 4.34 3.32
N ALA A 69 21.40 3.10 3.67
CA ALA A 69 20.84 1.89 3.09
C ALA A 69 19.33 1.75 3.39
N ARG A 70 18.88 2.09 4.61
CA ARG A 70 17.45 2.13 4.94
C ARG A 70 16.71 3.18 4.10
N GLN A 71 17.28 4.37 3.92
CA GLN A 71 16.69 5.41 3.07
C GLN A 71 16.59 4.96 1.61
N LEU A 72 17.65 4.39 1.04
CA LEU A 72 17.64 3.86 -0.33
C LEU A 72 16.65 2.70 -0.49
N THR A 73 16.48 1.87 0.53
CA THR A 73 15.49 0.79 0.49
C THR A 73 14.07 1.37 0.49
N LEU A 74 13.82 2.46 1.22
CA LEU A 74 12.53 3.17 1.21
C LEU A 74 12.27 3.87 -0.13
N GLU A 75 13.28 4.48 -0.73
CA GLU A 75 13.16 5.11 -2.06
C GLU A 75 12.98 4.09 -3.18
N SER A 76 13.71 2.96 -3.15
CA SER A 76 13.52 1.86 -4.10
C SER A 76 12.16 1.16 -3.97
N ARG A 77 11.48 1.35 -2.82
CA ARG A 77 10.12 0.87 -2.57
C ARG A 77 9.04 1.83 -3.07
N ARG A 78 9.38 3.04 -3.54
CA ARG A 78 8.50 3.76 -4.46
C ARG A 78 8.44 2.96 -5.75
N LEU A 79 7.57 1.97 -5.77
CA LEU A 79 7.00 1.45 -7.00
C LEU A 79 6.33 2.66 -7.65
N VAL A 80 7.02 3.30 -8.60
CA VAL A 80 6.37 4.22 -9.52
C VAL A 80 5.31 3.37 -10.19
N VAL A 81 4.05 3.51 -9.76
CA VAL A 81 2.92 2.83 -10.37
C VAL A 81 2.89 3.31 -11.82
N PRO A 82 3.24 2.46 -12.81
CA PRO A 82 3.16 2.85 -14.20
C PRO A 82 1.70 3.17 -14.52
N GLU A 83 1.44 4.17 -15.37
CA GLU A 83 0.07 4.55 -15.75
C GLU A 83 -0.73 3.35 -16.31
N ASP A 84 -0.05 2.42 -16.99
CA ASP A 84 -0.66 1.18 -17.51
C ASP A 84 -1.16 0.26 -16.39
N LEU A 85 -0.42 0.20 -15.27
CA LEU A 85 -0.80 -0.61 -14.11
C LEU A 85 -1.98 0.01 -13.37
N GLU A 86 -2.02 1.34 -13.28
CA GLU A 86 -3.14 2.07 -12.70
C GLU A 86 -4.43 1.83 -13.50
N ARG A 87 -4.37 1.92 -14.84
CA ARG A 87 -5.53 1.60 -15.70
C ARG A 87 -5.98 0.15 -15.52
N PHE A 88 -5.05 -0.79 -15.45
CA PHE A 88 -5.36 -2.20 -15.22
C PHE A 88 -6.05 -2.41 -13.86
N ILE A 89 -5.56 -1.78 -12.79
CA ILE A 89 -6.16 -1.86 -11.46
C ILE A 89 -7.58 -1.31 -11.48
N LEU A 90 -7.81 -0.14 -12.09
CA LEU A 90 -9.15 0.45 -12.17
C LEU A 90 -10.13 -0.43 -12.97
N GLN A 91 -9.66 -1.06 -14.06
CA GLN A 91 -10.46 -2.05 -14.79
C GLN A 91 -10.80 -3.27 -13.93
N LEU A 92 -9.82 -3.77 -13.19
CA LEU A 92 -10.00 -4.92 -12.31
C LEU A 92 -10.94 -4.62 -11.14
N VAL A 93 -10.88 -3.40 -10.59
CA VAL A 93 -11.79 -2.93 -9.56
C VAL A 93 -13.22 -2.83 -10.10
N ARG A 94 -13.39 -2.30 -11.32
CA ARG A 94 -14.69 -2.23 -11.98
C ARG A 94 -15.30 -3.62 -12.22
N LYS A 95 -14.48 -4.62 -12.51
CA LYS A 95 -14.90 -6.02 -12.67
C LYS A 95 -15.31 -6.68 -11.34
N ASN A 96 -14.78 -6.22 -10.21
CA ASN A 96 -15.02 -6.77 -8.88
C ASN A 96 -15.92 -5.85 -8.03
N ASP A 97 -16.89 -5.18 -8.64
CA ASP A 97 -17.90 -4.34 -7.97
C ASP A 97 -17.34 -3.23 -7.06
N GLY A 98 -16.20 -2.66 -7.43
CA GLY A 98 -15.59 -1.57 -6.68
C GLY A 98 -14.75 -2.03 -5.48
N GLU A 99 -14.52 -3.32 -5.30
CA GLU A 99 -13.74 -3.88 -4.21
C GLU A 99 -12.54 -4.70 -4.71
N LEU A 100 -11.39 -4.56 -4.05
CA LEU A 100 -10.19 -5.30 -4.42
C LEU A 100 -9.36 -5.69 -3.19
N SER A 101 -8.86 -6.92 -3.17
CA SER A 101 -7.87 -7.34 -2.17
C SER A 101 -6.47 -7.41 -2.79
N ALA A 102 -5.44 -7.31 -1.95
CA ALA A 102 -4.06 -7.51 -2.40
C ALA A 102 -3.83 -8.91 -3.01
N ALA A 103 -4.54 -9.92 -2.51
CA ALA A 103 -4.48 -11.29 -3.05
C ALA A 103 -5.12 -11.37 -4.45
N THR A 104 -6.29 -10.76 -4.63
CA THR A 104 -6.98 -10.69 -5.94
C THR A 104 -6.13 -9.97 -6.97
N LEU A 105 -5.51 -8.85 -6.58
CA LEU A 105 -4.60 -8.11 -7.45
C LEU A 105 -3.34 -8.90 -7.78
N ALA A 106 -2.75 -9.62 -6.83
CA ALA A 106 -1.60 -10.48 -7.08
C ALA A 106 -1.92 -11.71 -7.97
N LEU A 107 -3.17 -12.18 -7.96
CA LEU A 107 -3.62 -13.28 -8.82
C LEU A 107 -3.87 -12.83 -10.27
N GLU A 108 -4.50 -11.67 -10.47
CA GLU A 108 -4.80 -11.18 -11.82
C GLU A 108 -3.65 -10.39 -12.45
N SER A 109 -2.65 -9.95 -11.67
CA SER A 109 -1.47 -9.26 -12.18
C SER A 109 -0.20 -10.08 -12.06
N LYS A 110 0.88 -9.61 -12.70
CA LYS A 110 2.23 -10.19 -12.53
C LYS A 110 2.94 -9.69 -11.25
N LEU A 111 2.22 -9.03 -10.34
CA LEU A 111 2.78 -8.45 -9.12
C LEU A 111 2.82 -9.47 -7.98
N ASN A 112 3.83 -9.33 -7.12
CA ASN A 112 3.88 -10.09 -5.87
C ASN A 112 2.90 -9.51 -4.83
N LEU A 113 2.47 -10.31 -3.86
CA LEU A 113 1.51 -9.91 -2.82
C LEU A 113 1.93 -8.63 -2.08
N ASP A 114 3.22 -8.51 -1.70
CA ASP A 114 3.77 -7.32 -1.07
C ASP A 114 3.68 -6.08 -1.98
N GLN A 115 3.89 -6.25 -3.29
CA GLN A 115 3.82 -5.16 -4.25
C GLN A 115 2.36 -4.74 -4.47
N SER A 116 1.45 -5.69 -4.62
CA SER A 116 0.01 -5.45 -4.73
C SER A 116 -0.53 -4.71 -3.51
N ALA A 117 -0.14 -5.12 -2.31
CA ALA A 117 -0.50 -4.43 -1.07
C ALA A 117 0.06 -2.99 -1.02
N HIS A 118 1.29 -2.78 -1.50
CA HIS A 118 1.90 -1.47 -1.52
C HIS A 118 1.21 -0.52 -2.50
N VAL A 119 0.89 -1.00 -3.71
CA VAL A 119 0.19 -0.22 -4.72
C VAL A 119 -1.20 0.17 -4.21
N LEU A 120 -1.95 -0.77 -3.62
CA LEU A 120 -3.27 -0.45 -3.04
C LEU A 120 -3.19 0.53 -1.87
N ALA A 121 -2.16 0.45 -1.03
CA ALA A 121 -1.90 1.44 0.01
C ALA A 121 -1.57 2.82 -0.57
N GLU A 122 -0.96 2.89 -1.76
CA GLU A 122 -0.72 4.15 -2.45
C GLU A 122 -2.01 4.77 -2.99
N PHE A 123 -2.94 3.95 -3.51
CA PHE A 123 -4.29 4.42 -3.88
C PHE A 123 -5.08 4.93 -2.67
N GLU A 124 -4.94 4.27 -1.51
CA GLU A 124 -5.51 4.75 -0.25
C GLU A 124 -4.91 6.11 0.16
N LYS A 125 -3.59 6.25 0.08
CA LYS A 125 -2.90 7.51 0.39
C LYS A 125 -3.28 8.66 -0.55
N ARG A 126 -3.55 8.36 -1.82
CA ARG A 126 -4.01 9.34 -2.83
C ARG A 126 -5.50 9.69 -2.68
N GLY A 127 -6.24 8.97 -1.84
CA GLY A 127 -7.67 9.22 -1.58
C GLY A 127 -8.63 8.56 -2.57
N HIS A 128 -8.15 7.67 -3.44
CA HIS A 128 -8.98 6.95 -4.42
C HIS A 128 -9.65 5.69 -3.84
N ALA A 129 -9.14 5.21 -2.70
CA ALA A 129 -9.67 4.02 -2.03
C ALA A 129 -9.61 4.19 -0.51
N TYR A 130 -10.40 3.41 0.21
CA TYR A 130 -10.26 3.23 1.65
C TYR A 130 -10.15 1.75 1.99
N SER A 131 -9.39 1.43 3.04
CA SER A 131 -9.21 0.05 3.46
C SER A 131 -10.20 -0.38 4.56
N VAL A 132 -10.70 -1.60 4.45
CA VAL A 132 -11.53 -2.26 5.46
C VAL A 132 -10.85 -3.58 5.81
N VAL A 133 -10.75 -3.87 7.10
CA VAL A 133 -10.24 -5.15 7.59
C VAL A 133 -11.38 -6.16 7.60
N VAL A 134 -11.24 -7.25 6.84
CA VAL A 134 -12.22 -8.32 6.72
C VAL A 134 -11.59 -9.59 7.29
N GLY A 135 -12.02 -9.99 8.49
CA GLY A 135 -11.54 -11.20 9.17
C GLY A 135 -10.17 -11.06 9.86
N GLU A 136 -9.47 -12.18 10.04
CA GLU A 136 -8.31 -12.35 10.94
C GLU A 136 -6.99 -11.66 10.53
N ALA A 137 -6.96 -10.93 9.41
CA ALA A 137 -5.85 -10.04 8.97
C ALA A 137 -5.98 -9.62 7.49
N SER A 138 -7.06 -10.00 6.79
CA SER A 138 -7.18 -9.70 5.37
C SER A 138 -7.71 -8.29 5.17
N ARG A 139 -6.97 -7.46 4.44
CA ARG A 139 -7.37 -6.08 4.13
C ARG A 139 -7.98 -6.02 2.73
N ARG A 140 -9.19 -5.48 2.65
CA ARG A 140 -9.90 -5.20 1.40
C ARG A 140 -9.90 -3.69 1.15
N TYR A 141 -9.70 -3.27 -0.08
CA TYR A 141 -9.70 -1.88 -0.50
C TYR A 141 -10.96 -1.61 -1.31
N ILE A 142 -11.69 -0.56 -0.95
CA ILE A 142 -12.94 -0.16 -1.59
C ILE A 142 -12.72 1.15 -2.32
N PHE A 143 -13.11 1.20 -3.59
CA PHE A 143 -12.99 2.38 -4.45
C PHE A 143 -14.38 3.00 -4.62
N PRO A 144 -14.70 4.07 -3.85
CA PRO A 144 -16.05 4.62 -3.78
C PRO A 144 -16.57 5.10 -5.15
N ASP A 145 -15.72 5.74 -5.95
CA ASP A 145 -16.10 6.29 -7.27
C ASP A 145 -16.56 5.18 -8.24
N LEU A 146 -15.94 4.01 -8.16
CA LEU A 146 -16.25 2.86 -9.00
C LEU A 146 -17.43 2.05 -8.45
N LYS A 147 -17.61 2.03 -7.13
CA LYS A 147 -18.77 1.39 -6.48
C LYS A 147 -20.07 2.17 -6.72
N ALA A 148 -20.01 3.50 -6.73
CA ALA A 148 -21.15 4.36 -7.05
C ALA A 148 -21.57 4.24 -8.52
N SER A 149 -20.61 4.05 -9.42
CA SER A 149 -20.86 3.87 -10.87
C SER A 149 -21.46 2.49 -11.22
N ALA A 150 -21.42 1.53 -10.30
CA ALA A 150 -22.01 0.20 -10.47
C ALA A 150 -23.49 0.14 -10.05
N LEU A 151 -24.02 1.20 -9.42
CA LEU A 151 -25.46 1.34 -9.24
C LEU A 151 -26.09 1.65 -10.60
N PRO A 152 -27.08 0.88 -11.07
CA PRO A 152 -27.80 1.22 -12.29
C PRO A 152 -28.43 2.59 -12.10
N SER A 153 -28.09 3.56 -12.95
CA SER A 153 -28.69 4.91 -12.95
C SER A 153 -30.14 4.91 -13.49
N ASP A 154 -30.89 3.83 -13.23
CA ASP A 154 -32.05 3.45 -14.05
C ASP A 154 -33.39 3.51 -13.30
N SER A 155 -33.41 4.02 -12.06
CA SER A 155 -34.66 4.16 -11.30
C SER A 155 -35.27 5.58 -11.34
N GLY A 156 -34.54 6.59 -11.81
CA GLY A 156 -35.03 7.97 -11.84
C GLY A 156 -35.60 8.42 -13.20
N ALA A 157 -35.01 7.95 -14.30
CA ALA A 157 -35.39 8.40 -15.64
C ALA A 157 -36.68 7.72 -16.14
N ALA A 158 -36.81 6.42 -15.94
CA ALA A 158 -38.03 5.68 -16.32
C ALA A 158 -39.25 6.08 -15.46
N ASP A 159 -39.04 6.42 -14.19
CA ASP A 159 -40.10 6.83 -13.26
C ASP A 159 -40.54 8.29 -13.51
N ALA A 160 -39.62 9.16 -13.94
CA ALA A 160 -39.93 10.51 -14.37
C ALA A 160 -40.78 10.54 -15.66
N ASP A 161 -40.49 9.65 -16.62
CA ASP A 161 -41.27 9.53 -17.86
C ASP A 161 -42.70 8.99 -17.58
N ASP A 162 -42.86 8.01 -16.69
CA ASP A 162 -44.19 7.51 -16.29
C ASP A 162 -45.00 8.59 -15.54
N PHE A 163 -44.33 9.39 -14.69
CA PHE A 163 -44.95 10.51 -14.00
C PHE A 163 -45.41 11.61 -14.96
N MET A 164 -44.57 12.02 -15.90
CA MET A 164 -44.90 13.05 -16.91
C MET A 164 -46.02 12.59 -17.84
N ARG A 165 -46.08 11.29 -18.16
CA ARG A 165 -47.19 10.70 -18.91
C ARG A 165 -48.51 10.76 -18.15
N ARG A 166 -48.52 10.43 -16.85
CA ARG A 166 -49.72 10.52 -16.00
C ARG A 166 -50.24 11.96 -15.84
N LEU A 167 -49.35 12.94 -15.75
CA LEU A 167 -49.72 14.36 -15.73
C LEU A 167 -50.44 14.78 -17.02
N ALA A 168 -49.87 14.42 -18.18
CA ALA A 168 -50.45 14.74 -19.49
C ALA A 168 -51.80 14.04 -19.74
N GLU A 169 -52.01 12.85 -19.17
CA GLU A 169 -53.31 12.16 -19.22
C GLU A 169 -54.34 12.80 -18.27
N SER A 170 -53.91 13.31 -17.10
CA SER A 170 -54.81 13.98 -16.15
C SER A 170 -55.30 15.35 -16.62
N GLU A 171 -54.50 16.08 -17.41
CA GLU A 171 -54.85 17.41 -17.93
C GLU A 171 -55.91 17.37 -19.05
N ARG A 172 -56.16 16.19 -19.66
CA ARG A 172 -57.14 16.01 -20.75
C ARG A 172 -58.57 15.68 -20.29
N VAL A 173 -58.82 15.48 -19.00
CA VAL A 173 -60.12 14.99 -18.50
C VAL A 173 -61.07 16.13 -18.04
N GLU A 174 -60.62 17.40 -18.02
CA GLU A 174 -61.49 18.54 -17.72
C GLU A 174 -61.99 19.26 -18.98
N GLU A 175 -62.82 18.60 -19.80
CA GLU A 175 -63.79 19.31 -20.66
C GLU A 175 -65.18 19.19 -20.02
N PRO A 176 -65.74 20.25 -19.42
CA PRO A 176 -67.08 20.20 -18.86
C PRO A 176 -68.12 20.10 -19.98
N HIS A 177 -68.76 18.93 -20.06
CA HIS A 177 -69.91 18.65 -20.89
C HIS A 177 -71.06 19.61 -20.51
N TYR A 178 -71.26 20.68 -21.28
CA TYR A 178 -72.44 21.53 -21.15
C TYR A 178 -73.66 20.77 -21.67
N HIS A 179 -74.53 20.33 -20.76
CA HIS A 179 -75.89 19.92 -21.11
C HIS A 179 -76.71 21.15 -21.48
N THR A 180 -76.93 21.37 -22.78
CA THR A 180 -77.98 22.25 -23.27
C THR A 180 -79.33 21.57 -23.04
N HIS A 181 -80.08 22.07 -22.05
CA HIS A 181 -81.48 21.73 -21.82
C HIS A 181 -82.33 22.42 -22.90
N GLU A 182 -82.96 21.63 -23.77
CA GLU A 182 -84.01 22.09 -24.69
C GLU A 182 -85.24 22.57 -23.90
N SER A 183 -85.87 23.65 -24.38
CA SER A 183 -87.23 24.09 -24.03
C SER A 183 -88.07 24.17 -25.29
#